data_AF-A0A3D5ZFU3-F1
#
_entry.id   AF-A0A3D5ZFU3-F1
#
_cell.length_a   1.000
_cell.length_b   1.000
_cell.length_c   1.000
_cell.angle_alpha   90.00
_cell.angle_beta   90.00
_cell.angle_gamma   90.00
#
_symmetry.space_group_name_H-M   'P 1'
#
loop_
_entity.id
_entity.type
_entity.pdbx_description
1 polymer ?
#
loop_
_entity_poly.entity_id
_entity_poly.type
_entity_poly.pdbx_seq_one_letter_code
_entity_poly.pdbx_strand_id
1 'polypeptide(L)' 'PFIYGNRNNVHILDLTQTVPLLNDALNAVRDVVSGGGRVLFVGTKRQASEPIAEAARSSAQYFINHRWLGG' A
#
# COMPACT_ATOMS: atom_id res chain seq x y z
N PRO A 1 3.39 15.61 10.40
CA PRO A 1 3.69 16.34 9.16
C PRO A 1 3.43 15.48 7.91
N PHE A 2 2.16 15.38 7.50
CA PHE A 2 1.65 14.89 6.19
C PHE A 2 0.27 15.51 5.87
N ILE A 3 -0.21 16.36 6.79
CA ILE A 3 -1.52 16.99 6.76
C ILE A 3 -1.30 18.37 6.14
N TYR A 4 -1.96 18.63 5.03
CA TYR A 4 -1.99 19.94 4.39
C TYR A 4 -2.84 20.92 5.21
N GLY A 5 -3.99 20.43 5.71
CA GLY A 5 -4.92 21.22 6.51
C GLY A 5 -6.09 20.41 7.04
N ASN A 6 -7.10 21.09 7.55
CA ASN A 6 -8.35 20.49 8.04
C ASN A 6 -9.55 21.24 7.47
N ARG A 7 -10.60 20.52 7.08
CA ARG A 7 -11.89 21.07 6.68
C ARG A 7 -12.98 20.22 7.31
N ASN A 8 -13.91 20.85 8.03
CA ASN A 8 -15.01 20.16 8.71
C ASN A 8 -14.54 19.00 9.62
N ASN A 9 -13.45 19.21 10.36
CA ASN A 9 -12.82 18.20 11.20
C ASN A 9 -12.26 16.98 10.43
N VAL A 10 -12.13 17.07 9.11
CA VAL A 10 -11.47 16.06 8.26
C VAL A 10 -10.09 16.59 7.87
N HIS A 11 -9.06 15.81 8.14
CA HIS A 11 -7.70 16.13 7.71
C HIS A 11 -7.53 15.89 6.20
N ILE A 12 -6.94 16.87 5.52
CA ILE A 12 -6.58 16.81 4.11
C ILE A 12 -5.11 16.42 4.03
N LEU A 13 -4.81 15.35 3.31
CA LEU A 13 -3.43 14.91 3.06
C LEU A 13 -2.75 15.79 2.02
N ASP A 14 -1.46 16.05 2.22
CA ASP A 14 -0.67 16.83 1.28
C ASP A 14 -0.27 16.01 0.05
N LEU A 15 -0.87 16.33 -1.10
CA LEU A 15 -0.57 15.65 -2.36
C LEU A 15 0.79 16.04 -2.94
N THR A 16 1.33 17.21 -2.59
CA THR A 16 2.68 17.61 -3.02
C THR A 16 3.76 16.73 -2.39
N GLN A 17 3.46 16.13 -1.23
CA GLN A 17 4.28 15.10 -0.59
C GLN A 17 3.91 13.69 -1.06
N THR A 18 2.62 13.38 -1.19
CA THR A 18 2.15 12.03 -1.51
C THR A 18 2.63 11.56 -2.89
N VAL A 19 2.59 12.43 -3.91
CA VAL A 19 2.97 12.09 -5.28
C VAL A 19 4.44 11.68 -5.42
N PRO A 20 5.44 12.47 -4.96
CA PRO A 20 6.83 12.06 -5.05
C PRO A 20 7.13 10.82 -4.19
N LEU A 21 6.56 10.72 -2.99
CA LEU A 21 6.73 9.53 -2.14
C LEU A 21 6.13 8.26 -2.75
N LEU A 22 5.01 8.38 -3.47
CA LEU A 22 4.45 7.27 -4.22
C LEU A 22 5.39 6.82 -5.34
N ASN A 23 6.01 7.76 -6.06
CA ASN A 23 6.99 7.44 -7.09
C ASN A 23 8.22 6.71 -6.52
N ASP A 24 8.72 7.16 -5.37
CA ASP A 24 9.83 6.50 -4.67
C ASP A 24 9.45 5.08 -4.22
N ALA A 25 8.23 4.90 -3.69
CA ALA A 25 7.71 3.59 -3.33
C ALA A 25 7.59 2.65 -4.53
N LEU A 26 7.14 3.16 -5.69
CA LEU A 26 7.07 2.39 -6.93
C LEU A 26 8.45 1.95 -7.43
N ASN A 27 9.46 2.83 -7.34
CA ASN A 27 10.85 2.49 -7.67
C ASN A 27 11.38 1.39 -6.73
N ALA A 28 11.16 1.51 -5.43
CA ALA A 28 11.57 0.49 -4.47
C ALA A 28 10.91 -0.87 -4.75
N VAL A 29 9.61 -0.90 -5.05
CA VAL A 29 8.88 -2.12 -5.42
C VAL A 29 9.48 -2.72 -6.70
N ARG A 30 9.75 -1.89 -7.72
CA ARG A 30 10.37 -2.32 -8.98
C ARG A 30 11.72 -2.97 -8.73
N ASP A 31 12.58 -2.35 -7.94
CA ASP A 31 13.93 -2.86 -7.66
C ASP A 31 13.87 -4.23 -6.97
N VAL A 32 13.00 -4.37 -5.96
CA VAL A 32 12.76 -5.65 -5.26
C VAL A 32 12.34 -6.75 -6.24
N VAL A 33 11.33 -6.52 -7.07
CA VAL A 33 10.83 -7.56 -7.98
C VAL A 33 11.81 -7.86 -9.12
N SER A 34 12.57 -6.85 -9.59
CA SER A 34 13.58 -7.04 -10.63
C SER A 34 14.77 -7.89 -10.14
N GLY A 35 15.07 -7.85 -8.84
CA GLY A 35 16.05 -8.72 -8.19
C GLY A 35 15.54 -10.13 -7.89
N GLY A 36 14.34 -10.50 -8.34
CA GLY A 36 13.70 -11.78 -8.03
C GLY A 36 13.04 -11.84 -6.65
N GLY A 37 12.96 -10.71 -5.94
CA GLY A 37 12.27 -10.58 -4.67
C GLY A 37 10.75 -10.68 -4.81
N ARG A 38 10.07 -10.81 -3.67
CA ARG A 38 8.62 -10.92 -3.58
C ARG A 38 8.07 -9.82 -2.70
N VAL A 39 6.87 -9.34 -3.02
CA VAL A 39 6.14 -8.34 -2.24
C VAL A 39 4.95 -9.01 -1.59
N LEU A 40 4.79 -8.83 -0.27
CA LEU A 40 3.64 -9.34 0.47
C LEU A 40 2.62 -8.23 0.65
N PHE A 41 1.42 -8.42 0.10
CA PHE A 41 0.32 -7.46 0.24
C PHE A 41 -0.45 -7.77 1.52
N VAL A 42 -0.72 -6.75 2.34
CA VAL A 42 -1.41 -6.93 3.63
C VAL A 42 -2.60 -6.00 3.72
N GLY A 43 -3.80 -6.56 3.90
CA GLY A 43 -5.05 -5.82 3.92
C GLY A 43 -6.15 -6.52 4.70
N THR A 44 -6.17 -6.32 6.02
CA THR A 44 -7.06 -7.08 6.93
C THR A 44 -8.40 -6.39 7.20
N LYS A 45 -8.54 -5.11 6.82
CA LYS A 45 -9.80 -4.36 6.95
C LYS A 45 -10.82 -4.86 5.94
N ARG A 46 -12.11 -4.91 6.33
CA ARG A 46 -13.21 -5.36 5.46
C ARG A 46 -13.20 -4.71 4.07
N GLN A 47 -12.99 -3.39 4.01
CA GLN A 47 -12.94 -2.62 2.75
C GLN A 47 -11.70 -2.88 1.90
N ALA A 48 -10.63 -3.43 2.49
CA ALA A 48 -9.35 -3.68 1.82
C ALA A 48 -9.13 -5.17 1.48
N SER A 49 -9.92 -6.08 2.07
CA SER A 49 -9.68 -7.53 1.99
C SER A 49 -9.75 -8.06 0.55
N GLU A 50 -10.79 -7.73 -0.21
CA GLU A 50 -10.91 -8.17 -1.60
C GLU A 50 -9.96 -7.43 -2.54
N PRO A 51 -9.87 -6.07 -2.51
CA PRO A 51 -8.96 -5.34 -3.41
C PRO A 51 -7.49 -5.77 -3.29
N ILE A 52 -7.03 -6.07 -2.07
CA ILE A 52 -5.66 -6.54 -1.85
C ILE A 52 -5.43 -7.93 -2.41
N ALA A 53 -6.39 -8.85 -2.21
CA ALA A 53 -6.28 -10.20 -2.76
C ALA A 53 -6.28 -10.19 -4.29
N GLU A 54 -7.15 -9.40 -4.91
CA GLU A 54 -7.23 -9.24 -6.36
C GLU A 54 -5.93 -8.67 -6.94
N ALA A 55 -5.41 -7.58 -6.36
CA ALA A 55 -4.17 -6.94 -6.82
C ALA A 55 -2.94 -7.86 -6.68
N ALA A 56 -2.86 -8.63 -5.59
CA ALA A 56 -1.76 -9.59 -5.41
C ALA A 56 -1.84 -10.76 -6.40
N ARG A 57 -3.05 -11.28 -6.66
CA ARG A 57 -3.25 -12.35 -7.65
C ARG A 57 -2.88 -11.87 -9.07
N SER A 58 -3.31 -10.68 -9.46
CA SER A 58 -3.01 -10.13 -10.80
C SER A 58 -1.51 -9.85 -11.01
N SER A 59 -0.77 -9.59 -9.93
CA SER A 59 0.69 -9.37 -9.94
C SER A 59 1.51 -10.63 -9.60
N ALA A 60 0.86 -11.79 -9.45
CA ALA A 60 1.48 -13.06 -9.03
C ALA A 60 2.33 -12.93 -7.73
N GLN A 61 1.84 -12.13 -6.79
CA GLN A 61 2.44 -11.89 -5.48
C GLN A 61 1.61 -12.53 -4.35
N TYR A 62 2.20 -12.58 -3.15
CA TYR A 62 1.55 -13.15 -1.97
C TYR A 62 0.68 -12.10 -1.26
N PHE A 63 -0.35 -12.55 -0.54
CA PHE A 63 -1.20 -11.66 0.25
C PHE A 63 -1.70 -12.27 1.56
N ILE A 64 -1.99 -11.40 2.53
CA ILE A 64 -2.78 -11.67 3.73
C ILE A 64 -3.92 -10.66 3.80
N ASN A 65 -5.14 -11.16 3.59
CA ASN A 65 -6.37 -10.34 3.61
C ASN A 65 -7.35 -10.68 4.74
N HIS A 66 -6.96 -11.61 5.61
CA HIS A 66 -7.66 -11.98 6.84
C HIS A 66 -6.83 -11.55 8.04
N ARG A 67 -6.79 -12.33 9.12
CA ARG A 67 -5.98 -12.03 10.30
C ARG A 67 -4.50 -12.29 10.01
N TRP A 68 -3.65 -11.29 10.24
CA TRP A 68 -2.21 -11.50 10.36
C TRP A 68 -1.92 -12.14 11.72
N LEU A 69 -1.36 -13.34 11.72
CA LEU A 69 -0.95 -14.01 12.96
C LEU A 69 0.42 -13.46 13.37
N GLY A 70 0.57 -13.11 14.66
CA GLY A 70 1.85 -12.64 15.18
C GLY A 70 2.89 -13.76 15.20
N GLY A 71 4.11 -13.46 14.76
CA GLY A 71 5.23 -14.39 14.61
C GLY A 71 6.30 -13.75 13.76
#